data_AF-A0A822CSH8-F1
#
_entry.id   AF-A0A822CSH8-F1
#
_cell.length_a   1.000
_cell.length_b   1.000
_cell.length_c   1.000
_cell.angle_alpha   90.00
_cell.angle_beta   90.00
_cell.angle_gamma   90.00
#
_symmetry.space_group_name_H-M   'P 1'
#
loop_
_entity.id
_entity.type
_entity.pdbx_description
1 polymer ?
#
loop_
_entity_poly.entity_id
_entity_poly.type
_entity_poly.pdbx_seq_one_letter_code
_entity_poly.pdbx_strand_id
1 'polypeptide(L)'
;MKFMAEELLQQLNETMKTDPNIKITITINQALEHLDASIENNNGQLETTIYHKSAWEPHILPYESDHSRHIHANIIYTMLVRAACLCSTVEDFDMERLSAEMILLVNGYPPKFIQKHMKNFFIQHDAMNVWTELDGETYEQLHTTLLYKPIRRENKSKVQTNGHLIQNRRNYKHKDQIYLHYTFENGPLLNFKKEYRRMWEKFYVYPS
;
A
#
# COMPACT_ATOMS: atom_id res chain seq x y z
N MET A 1 -17.42 26.77 -26.88
CA MET A 1 -16.84 26.40 -25.56
C MET A 1 -17.37 27.25 -24.40
N LYS A 2 -17.52 28.59 -24.50
CA LYS A 2 -18.09 29.42 -23.41
C LYS A 2 -19.48 28.98 -22.90
N PHE A 3 -20.39 28.63 -23.82
CA PHE A 3 -21.75 28.20 -23.47
C PHE A 3 -21.82 26.95 -22.57
N MET A 4 -20.98 25.94 -22.83
CA MET A 4 -20.94 24.71 -22.01
C MET A 4 -20.43 24.96 -20.59
N ALA A 5 -19.49 25.90 -20.41
CA ALA A 5 -18.96 26.23 -19.09
C ALA A 5 -19.99 26.94 -18.21
N GLU A 6 -20.81 27.81 -18.80
CA GLU A 6 -21.86 28.54 -18.09
C GLU A 6 -23.02 27.62 -17.65
N GLU A 7 -23.43 26.67 -18.50
CA GLU A 7 -24.43 25.65 -18.13
C GLU A 7 -23.94 24.75 -16.99
N LEU A 8 -22.67 24.33 -17.03
CA LEU A 8 -22.07 23.48 -15.99
C LEU A 8 -22.01 24.21 -14.64
N LEU A 9 -21.64 25.49 -14.64
CA LEU A 9 -21.66 26.34 -13.45
C LEU A 9 -23.07 26.51 -12.88
N GLN A 10 -24.08 26.62 -13.74
CA GLN A 10 -25.47 26.73 -13.31
C GLN A 10 -25.95 25.43 -12.63
N GLN A 11 -25.66 24.27 -13.22
CA GLN A 11 -25.98 22.97 -12.62
C GLN A 11 -25.25 22.75 -11.28
N LEU A 12 -23.98 23.15 -11.19
CA LEU A 12 -23.22 23.05 -9.94
C LEU A 12 -23.79 23.96 -8.84
N ASN A 13 -24.23 25.17 -9.20
CA ASN A 13 -24.87 26.08 -8.24
C ASN A 13 -26.25 25.57 -7.78
N GLU A 14 -26.99 24.87 -8.62
CA GLU A 14 -28.26 24.22 -8.23
C GLU A 14 -28.02 23.07 -7.26
N THR A 15 -27.01 22.23 -7.51
CA THR A 15 -26.66 21.14 -6.60
C THR A 15 -26.16 21.65 -5.26
N MET A 16 -25.40 22.74 -5.20
CA MET A 16 -25.02 23.38 -3.92
C MET A 16 -26.21 23.83 -3.07
N LYS A 17 -27.38 24.09 -3.68
CA LYS A 17 -28.59 24.48 -2.93
C LYS A 17 -29.33 23.29 -2.31
N THR A 18 -29.03 22.07 -2.74
CA THR A 18 -29.77 20.87 -2.29
C THR A 18 -29.38 20.40 -0.89
N ASP A 19 -28.11 20.56 -0.49
CA ASP A 19 -27.64 20.20 0.86
C ASP A 19 -26.83 21.36 1.48
N PRO A 20 -27.31 21.98 2.58
CA PRO A 20 -26.62 23.09 3.22
C PRO A 20 -25.27 22.71 3.84
N ASN A 21 -24.98 21.41 4.02
CA ASN A 21 -23.74 20.92 4.60
C ASN A 21 -22.65 20.63 3.55
N ILE A 22 -22.99 20.58 2.27
CA ILE A 22 -22.04 20.27 1.19
C ILE A 22 -21.62 21.57 0.50
N LYS A 23 -20.33 21.93 0.61
CA LYS A 23 -19.74 23.06 -0.11
C LYS A 23 -18.89 22.56 -1.27
N ILE A 24 -19.35 22.81 -2.49
CA ILE A 24 -18.57 22.55 -3.71
C ILE A 24 -17.69 23.78 -3.96
N THR A 25 -16.38 23.57 -4.08
CA THR A 25 -15.43 24.61 -4.47
C THR A 25 -15.01 24.36 -5.91
N ILE A 26 -15.19 25.37 -6.77
CA ILE A 26 -14.89 25.25 -8.20
C ILE A 26 -13.66 26.11 -8.49
N THR A 27 -12.61 25.48 -8.99
CA THR A 27 -11.39 26.15 -9.43
C THR A 27 -11.05 25.68 -10.84
N ILE A 28 -10.84 26.63 -11.75
CA ILE A 28 -10.39 26.32 -13.11
C ILE A 28 -8.86 26.33 -13.08
N ASN A 29 -8.27 25.17 -12.82
CA ASN A 29 -6.83 24.98 -12.79
C ASN A 29 -6.45 23.87 -13.79
N GLN A 30 -5.19 23.88 -14.26
CA GLN A 30 -4.65 22.79 -15.06
C GLN A 30 -4.35 21.54 -14.21
N ALA A 31 -3.99 21.75 -12.94
CA ALA A 31 -3.74 20.70 -11.95
C ALA A 31 -4.48 20.98 -10.63
N LEU A 32 -4.87 19.92 -9.93
CA LEU A 32 -5.55 19.94 -8.64
C LEU A 32 -4.90 18.93 -7.69
N GLU A 33 -4.48 19.41 -6.53
CA GLU A 33 -3.93 18.58 -5.46
C GLU A 33 -5.06 18.16 -4.50
N HIS A 34 -5.25 16.86 -4.28
CA HIS A 34 -6.23 16.33 -3.35
C HIS A 34 -5.71 15.08 -2.62
N LEU A 35 -5.65 15.16 -1.29
CA LEU A 35 -5.09 14.11 -0.43
C LEU A 35 -3.65 13.75 -0.86
N ASP A 36 -3.46 12.52 -1.32
CA ASP A 36 -2.18 11.95 -1.74
C ASP A 36 -1.94 12.05 -3.26
N ALA A 37 -2.87 12.66 -4.01
CA ALA A 37 -2.82 12.69 -5.47
C ALA A 37 -2.77 14.13 -6.01
N SER A 38 -1.99 14.32 -7.06
CA SER A 38 -2.08 15.47 -7.95
C SER A 38 -2.79 15.01 -9.21
N ILE A 39 -3.82 15.73 -9.62
CA ILE A 39 -4.66 15.41 -10.77
C ILE A 39 -4.42 16.50 -11.82
N GLU A 40 -3.95 16.13 -13.00
CA GLU A 40 -3.75 17.04 -14.12
C GLU A 40 -4.70 16.68 -15.27
N ASN A 41 -5.20 17.70 -15.96
CA ASN A 41 -6.00 17.51 -17.17
C ASN A 41 -5.11 17.67 -18.41
N ASN A 42 -4.68 16.54 -18.97
CA ASN A 42 -3.93 16.49 -20.21
C ASN A 42 -4.89 16.31 -21.39
N ASN A 43 -5.28 17.42 -22.01
CA ASN A 43 -6.12 17.44 -23.23
C ASN A 43 -7.45 16.66 -23.13
N GLY A 44 -8.07 16.64 -21.95
CA GLY A 44 -9.33 15.96 -21.69
C GLY A 44 -9.19 14.58 -21.03
N GLN A 45 -7.96 14.09 -20.83
CA GLN A 45 -7.68 12.92 -20.01
C GLN A 45 -7.18 13.38 -18.63
N LEU A 46 -7.73 12.77 -17.57
CA LEU A 46 -7.26 13.01 -16.21
C LEU A 46 -6.09 12.07 -15.94
N GLU A 47 -4.92 12.65 -15.73
CA GLU A 47 -3.72 11.95 -15.30
C GLU A 47 -3.51 12.23 -13.82
N THR A 48 -3.08 11.21 -13.08
CA THR A 48 -2.83 11.29 -11.65
C THR A 48 -1.40 10.94 -11.34
N THR A 49 -0.80 11.69 -10.42
CA THR A 49 0.53 11.45 -9.87
C THR A 49 0.48 11.57 -8.35
N ILE A 50 1.53 11.13 -7.66
CA ILE A 50 1.60 11.29 -6.20
C ILE A 50 1.93 12.73 -5.85
N TYR A 51 1.11 13.30 -4.99
CA TYR A 51 1.36 14.62 -4.44
C TYR A 51 2.31 14.55 -3.23
N HIS A 52 3.44 15.24 -3.34
CA HIS A 52 4.39 15.44 -2.23
C HIS A 52 4.31 16.89 -1.77
N LYS A 53 3.90 17.11 -0.52
CA LYS A 53 3.85 18.46 0.06
C LYS A 53 5.26 19.05 0.10
N SER A 54 5.41 20.34 -0.17
CA SER A 54 6.73 21.01 -0.16
C SER A 54 7.47 20.94 1.18
N ALA A 55 6.75 20.83 2.30
CA ALA A 55 7.29 20.64 3.64
C ALA A 55 7.37 19.15 4.05
N TRP A 56 7.21 18.23 3.10
CA TRP A 56 7.29 16.80 3.37
C TRP A 56 8.73 16.40 3.61
N GLU A 57 8.96 15.75 4.74
CA GLU A 57 10.24 15.12 5.03
C GLU A 57 10.16 13.63 4.70
N PRO A 58 11.20 13.05 4.08
CA PRO A 58 11.23 11.64 3.69
C PRO A 58 11.48 10.71 4.89
N HIS A 59 10.92 11.01 6.06
CA HIS A 59 11.13 10.22 7.26
C HIS A 59 10.12 9.07 7.30
N ILE A 60 10.63 7.86 7.06
CA ILE A 60 9.91 6.62 7.29
C ILE A 60 10.53 5.93 8.50
N LEU A 61 10.05 4.73 8.83
CA LEU A 61 10.63 3.95 9.91
C LEU A 61 12.11 3.62 9.60
N PRO A 62 13.10 4.07 10.41
CA PRO A 62 14.50 3.78 10.16
C PRO A 62 14.80 2.29 10.21
N TYR A 63 15.72 1.81 9.36
CA TYR A 63 16.05 0.38 9.30
C TYR A 63 16.67 -0.17 10.59
N GLU A 64 17.35 0.69 11.36
CA GLU A 64 17.97 0.33 12.64
C GLU A 64 16.97 0.23 13.79
N SER A 65 15.71 0.64 13.58
CA SER A 65 14.69 0.53 14.61
C SER A 65 14.42 -0.94 14.97
N ASP A 66 14.01 -1.18 16.21
CA ASP A 66 13.74 -2.54 16.72
C ASP A 66 12.39 -3.09 16.24
N HIS A 67 12.22 -3.13 14.92
CA HIS A 67 11.06 -3.72 14.26
C HIS A 67 11.47 -4.94 13.47
N SER A 68 10.60 -5.93 13.43
CA SER A 68 10.83 -7.14 12.66
C SER A 68 10.98 -6.85 11.15
N ARG A 69 11.81 -7.63 10.46
CA ARG A 69 12.13 -7.44 9.03
C ARG A 69 10.91 -7.41 8.11
N HIS A 70 9.84 -8.10 8.47
CA HIS A 70 8.61 -8.09 7.67
C HIS A 70 7.93 -6.72 7.65
N ILE A 71 8.08 -5.91 8.71
CA ILE A 71 7.56 -4.52 8.73
C ILE A 71 8.35 -3.67 7.74
N HIS A 72 9.68 -3.74 7.78
CA HIS A 72 10.54 -3.04 6.83
C HIS A 72 10.28 -3.46 5.38
N ALA A 73 10.10 -4.76 5.14
CA ALA A 73 9.73 -5.27 3.82
C ALA A 73 8.34 -4.77 3.38
N ASN A 74 7.39 -4.71 4.31
CA ASN A 74 6.03 -4.25 4.02
C ASN A 74 6.02 -2.76 3.67
N ILE A 75 6.87 -1.93 4.27
CA ILE A 75 7.00 -0.51 3.90
C ILE A 75 7.32 -0.38 2.41
N ILE A 76 8.33 -1.11 1.93
CA ILE A 76 8.72 -1.12 0.50
C ILE A 76 7.53 -1.55 -0.36
N TYR A 77 6.86 -2.64 0.01
CA TYR A 77 5.69 -3.13 -0.72
C TYR A 77 4.57 -2.08 -0.78
N THR A 78 4.25 -1.42 0.34
CA THR A 78 3.20 -0.42 0.40
C THR A 78 3.52 0.84 -0.39
N MET A 79 4.79 1.26 -0.44
CA MET A 79 5.21 2.39 -1.27
C MET A 79 4.98 2.09 -2.75
N LEU A 80 5.37 0.90 -3.23
CA LEU A 80 5.17 0.50 -4.62
C LEU A 80 3.68 0.30 -4.97
N VAL A 81 2.89 -0.29 -4.08
CA VAL A 81 1.43 -0.39 -4.28
C VAL A 81 0.79 0.99 -4.37
N ARG A 82 1.16 1.92 -3.46
CA ARG A 82 0.63 3.29 -3.49
C ARG A 82 1.01 3.99 -4.79
N ALA A 83 2.26 3.87 -5.23
CA ALA A 83 2.72 4.40 -6.52
C ALA A 83 1.91 3.84 -7.69
N ALA A 84 1.80 2.51 -7.78
CA ALA A 84 1.09 1.85 -8.87
C ALA A 84 -0.41 2.17 -8.87
N CYS A 85 -1.03 2.43 -7.72
CA CYS A 85 -2.44 2.82 -7.68
C CYS A 85 -2.70 4.29 -8.03
N LEU A 86 -1.73 5.18 -7.78
CA LEU A 86 -1.93 6.63 -7.92
C LEU A 86 -1.33 7.20 -9.20
N CYS A 87 -0.28 6.62 -9.76
CA CYS A 87 0.31 7.08 -11.01
C CYS A 87 -0.46 6.53 -12.22
N SER A 88 -0.87 7.41 -13.14
CA SER A 88 -1.55 6.97 -14.38
C SER A 88 -0.58 6.45 -15.44
N THR A 89 0.63 7.01 -15.51
CA THR A 89 1.64 6.65 -16.50
C THR A 89 2.74 5.77 -15.90
N VAL A 90 3.44 5.02 -16.76
CA VAL A 90 4.56 4.18 -16.33
C VAL A 90 5.77 5.02 -15.94
N GLU A 91 5.95 6.18 -16.58
CA GLU A 91 6.99 7.15 -16.29
C GLU A 91 6.82 7.76 -14.90
N ASP A 92 5.61 8.20 -14.55
CA ASP A 92 5.33 8.75 -13.22
C ASP A 92 5.48 7.70 -12.12
N PHE A 93 5.09 6.46 -12.41
CA PHE A 93 5.33 5.34 -11.51
C PHE A 93 6.83 5.07 -11.31
N ASP A 94 7.63 5.09 -12.37
CA ASP A 94 9.06 4.86 -12.27
C ASP A 94 9.77 5.97 -11.49
N MET A 95 9.36 7.23 -11.70
CA MET A 95 9.84 8.36 -10.92
C MET A 95 9.54 8.21 -9.43
N GLU A 96 8.32 7.79 -9.08
CA GLU A 96 7.98 7.53 -7.68
C GLU A 96 8.74 6.31 -7.13
N ARG A 97 8.93 5.25 -7.92
CA ARG A 97 9.72 4.07 -7.53
C ARG A 97 11.17 4.47 -7.19
N LEU A 98 11.79 5.33 -8.01
CA LEU A 98 13.12 5.88 -7.77
C LEU A 98 13.14 6.77 -6.52
N SER A 99 12.13 7.62 -6.34
CA SER A 99 11.96 8.43 -5.12
C SER A 99 11.88 7.53 -3.88
N ALA A 100 11.09 6.46 -3.92
CA ALA A 100 10.95 5.49 -2.85
C ALA A 100 12.28 4.80 -2.52
N GLU A 101 13.08 4.43 -3.54
CA GLU A 101 14.42 3.88 -3.36
C GLU A 101 15.32 4.86 -2.60
N MET A 102 15.33 6.12 -3.00
CA MET A 102 16.12 7.17 -2.34
C MET A 102 15.69 7.38 -0.89
N ILE A 103 14.38 7.41 -0.61
CA ILE A 103 13.85 7.53 0.75
C ILE A 103 14.34 6.37 1.62
N LEU A 104 14.26 5.14 1.13
CA LEU A 104 14.72 3.95 1.86
C LEU A 104 16.23 4.02 2.16
N LEU A 105 17.04 4.45 1.19
CA LEU A 105 18.49 4.61 1.37
C LEU A 105 18.81 5.66 2.44
N VAL A 106 18.14 6.80 2.41
CA VAL A 106 18.30 7.87 3.42
C VAL A 106 17.90 7.39 4.82
N ASN A 107 16.92 6.49 4.92
CA ASN A 107 16.49 5.89 6.20
C ASN A 107 17.31 4.64 6.61
N GLY A 108 18.46 4.41 5.96
CA GLY A 108 19.44 3.39 6.35
C GLY A 108 19.12 1.97 5.88
N TYR A 109 18.20 1.79 4.94
CA TYR A 109 17.88 0.46 4.42
C TYR A 109 19.04 -0.10 3.58
N PRO A 110 19.46 -1.36 3.78
CA PRO A 110 20.54 -1.95 2.98
C PRO A 110 20.15 -2.06 1.50
N PRO A 111 21.00 -1.67 0.53
CA PRO A 111 20.67 -1.71 -0.90
C PRO A 111 20.22 -3.09 -1.39
N LYS A 112 20.87 -4.16 -0.93
CA LYS A 112 20.48 -5.54 -1.25
C LYS A 112 19.08 -5.91 -0.72
N PHE A 113 18.70 -5.36 0.43
CA PHE A 113 17.37 -5.56 1.00
C PHE A 113 16.31 -4.85 0.16
N ILE A 114 16.58 -3.59 -0.20
CA ILE A 114 15.71 -2.78 -1.06
C ILE A 114 15.49 -3.49 -2.40
N GLN A 115 16.57 -3.78 -3.13
CA GLN A 115 16.50 -4.40 -4.46
C GLN A 115 15.76 -5.74 -4.44
N LYS A 116 16.01 -6.57 -3.42
CA LYS A 116 15.30 -7.85 -3.26
C LYS A 116 13.79 -7.65 -3.11
N HIS A 117 13.37 -6.75 -2.21
CA HIS A 117 11.96 -6.57 -1.90
C HIS A 117 11.20 -5.83 -2.98
N MET A 118 11.85 -4.86 -3.63
CA MET A 118 11.30 -4.23 -4.82
C MET A 118 11.18 -5.25 -5.95
N LYS A 119 12.22 -6.02 -6.30
CA LYS A 119 12.14 -7.06 -7.33
C LYS A 119 11.01 -8.07 -7.06
N ASN A 120 10.86 -8.47 -5.81
CA ASN A 120 9.80 -9.39 -5.41
C ASN A 120 8.39 -8.82 -5.67
N PHE A 121 8.17 -7.51 -5.55
CA PHE A 121 6.90 -6.89 -5.89
C PHE A 121 6.53 -7.15 -7.35
N PHE A 122 7.45 -6.89 -8.29
CA PHE A 122 7.17 -7.10 -9.72
C PHE A 122 7.02 -8.57 -10.09
N ILE A 123 7.79 -9.47 -9.47
CA ILE A 123 7.61 -10.92 -9.65
C ILE A 123 6.23 -11.36 -9.15
N GLN A 124 5.76 -10.85 -8.01
CA GLN A 124 4.47 -11.23 -7.44
C GLN A 124 3.27 -10.76 -8.27
N HIS A 125 3.46 -9.75 -9.11
CA HIS A 125 2.44 -9.15 -9.95
C HIS A 125 2.66 -9.43 -11.44
N ASP A 126 3.55 -10.38 -11.79
CA ASP A 126 3.91 -10.72 -13.17
C ASP A 126 4.30 -9.50 -14.04
N ALA A 127 4.84 -8.46 -13.41
CA ALA A 127 5.10 -7.15 -14.00
C ALA A 127 6.59 -6.85 -14.21
N MET A 128 7.43 -7.87 -14.39
CA MET A 128 8.89 -7.69 -14.45
C MET A 128 9.33 -6.75 -15.59
N ASN A 129 8.59 -6.72 -16.70
CA ASN A 129 8.88 -5.88 -17.86
C ASN A 129 8.78 -4.38 -17.53
N VAL A 130 7.91 -4.00 -16.56
CA VAL A 130 7.82 -2.62 -16.07
C VAL A 130 9.15 -2.20 -15.42
N TRP A 131 9.82 -3.10 -14.69
CA TRP A 131 11.13 -2.81 -14.09
C TRP A 131 12.22 -2.65 -15.15
N THR A 132 12.28 -3.55 -16.12
CA THR A 132 13.44 -3.67 -17.02
C THR A 132 13.34 -2.79 -18.25
N GLU A 133 12.14 -2.62 -18.78
CA GLU A 133 11.89 -2.04 -20.11
C GLU A 133 10.94 -0.83 -20.06
N LEU A 134 10.41 -0.49 -18.88
CA LEU A 134 9.38 0.56 -18.73
C LEU A 134 8.14 0.31 -19.61
N ASP A 135 7.74 -0.96 -19.73
CA ASP A 135 6.63 -1.34 -20.59
C ASP A 135 5.28 -0.80 -20.07
N GLY A 136 4.66 0.08 -20.85
CA GLY A 136 3.39 0.73 -20.51
C GLY A 136 2.20 -0.23 -20.50
N GLU A 137 2.18 -1.24 -21.38
CA GLU A 137 1.06 -2.19 -21.45
C GLU A 137 1.03 -3.10 -20.20
N THR A 138 2.19 -3.65 -19.82
CA THR A 138 2.31 -4.40 -18.56
C THR A 138 1.99 -3.52 -17.35
N TYR A 139 2.38 -2.24 -17.38
CA TYR A 139 2.04 -1.31 -16.31
C TYR A 139 0.54 -1.06 -16.19
N GLU A 140 -0.18 -0.87 -17.29
CA GLU A 140 -1.63 -0.67 -17.28
C GLU A 140 -2.36 -1.87 -16.67
N GLN A 141 -1.90 -3.09 -16.96
CA GLN A 141 -2.41 -4.32 -16.35
C GLN A 141 -2.17 -4.35 -14.83
N LEU A 142 -0.96 -3.99 -14.39
CA LEU A 142 -0.59 -3.88 -12.98
C LEU A 142 -1.46 -2.84 -12.27
N HIS A 143 -1.55 -1.63 -12.82
CA HIS A 143 -2.30 -0.49 -12.31
C HIS A 143 -3.78 -0.88 -12.12
N THR A 144 -4.41 -1.39 -13.17
CA THR A 144 -5.81 -1.82 -13.16
C THR A 144 -6.05 -2.91 -12.11
N THR A 145 -5.15 -3.90 -12.06
CA THR A 145 -5.28 -5.03 -11.11
C THR A 145 -5.20 -4.56 -9.65
N LEU A 146 -4.33 -3.60 -9.36
CA LEU A 146 -4.16 -3.06 -8.01
C LEU A 146 -5.28 -2.08 -7.63
N LEU A 147 -5.71 -1.23 -8.55
CA LEU A 147 -6.76 -0.24 -8.34
C LEU A 147 -8.12 -0.89 -8.04
N TYR A 148 -8.48 -1.92 -8.80
CA TYR A 148 -9.76 -2.62 -8.65
C TYR A 148 -9.68 -3.82 -7.71
N LYS A 149 -8.57 -3.97 -6.97
CA LYS A 149 -8.43 -5.06 -6.00
C LYS A 149 -9.50 -4.90 -4.91
N PRO A 150 -10.42 -5.87 -4.75
CA PRO A 150 -11.55 -5.70 -3.86
C PRO A 150 -11.08 -5.52 -2.42
N ILE A 151 -11.65 -4.53 -1.74
CA ILE A 151 -11.32 -4.24 -0.34
C ILE A 151 -11.72 -5.47 0.50
N ARG A 152 -10.94 -5.79 1.55
CA ARG A 152 -11.24 -6.92 2.47
C ARG A 152 -12.70 -6.96 2.95
N ARG A 153 -13.38 -5.81 3.03
CA ARG A 153 -14.81 -5.71 3.37
C ARG A 153 -15.71 -6.24 2.24
N GLU A 154 -15.45 -5.90 0.99
CA GLU A 154 -16.19 -6.37 -0.17
C GLU A 154 -16.03 -7.89 -0.38
N ASN A 155 -14.83 -8.41 -0.13
CA ASN A 155 -14.58 -9.85 -0.17
C ASN A 155 -15.37 -10.62 0.90
N LYS A 156 -15.60 -10.02 2.09
CA LYS A 156 -16.46 -10.62 3.11
C LYS A 156 -17.94 -10.63 2.68
N SER A 157 -18.40 -9.59 1.99
CA SER A 157 -19.78 -9.52 1.49
C SER A 157 -20.04 -10.47 0.32
N LYS A 158 -19.09 -10.61 -0.63
CA LYS A 158 -19.21 -11.57 -1.75
C LYS A 158 -19.21 -13.03 -1.30
N VAL A 159 -18.50 -13.34 -0.21
CA VAL A 159 -18.51 -14.68 0.41
C VAL A 159 -19.84 -14.98 1.12
N GLN A 160 -20.59 -13.98 1.58
CA GLN A 160 -21.90 -14.18 2.23
C GLN A 160 -23.04 -14.46 1.25
N THR A 161 -22.97 -13.98 0.01
CA THR A 161 -24.07 -14.10 -0.97
C THR A 161 -24.08 -15.42 -1.77
N ASN A 162 -22.95 -16.11 -1.91
CA ASN A 162 -22.82 -17.23 -2.86
C ASN A 162 -22.68 -18.63 -2.25
N GLY A 163 -22.85 -18.80 -0.95
CA GLY A 163 -22.83 -20.13 -0.36
C GLY A 163 -23.03 -20.08 1.14
N HIS A 164 -23.68 -21.11 1.67
CA HIS A 164 -23.83 -21.38 3.10
C HIS A 164 -22.67 -20.86 3.93
N LEU A 165 -22.98 -20.29 5.09
CA LEU A 165 -22.05 -19.87 6.16
C LEU A 165 -20.99 -20.96 6.42
N ILE A 166 -19.91 -20.96 5.65
CA ILE A 166 -18.73 -21.73 5.98
C ILE A 166 -18.10 -20.99 7.15
N GLN A 167 -18.47 -21.42 8.35
CA GLN A 167 -17.71 -21.20 9.58
C GLN A 167 -16.34 -21.86 9.44
N ASN A 168 -15.48 -21.35 8.56
CA ASN A 168 -14.04 -21.58 8.65
C ASN A 168 -13.46 -20.55 9.61
N ARG A 169 -13.99 -20.51 10.85
CA ARG A 169 -13.08 -20.32 11.97
C ARG A 169 -12.16 -21.51 11.87
N ARG A 170 -10.90 -21.29 11.46
CA ARG A 170 -9.86 -22.31 11.60
C ARG A 170 -10.05 -22.91 12.99
N ASN A 171 -10.43 -24.18 13.05
CA ASN A 171 -10.49 -24.91 14.31
C ASN A 171 -9.05 -24.99 14.81
N TYR A 172 -8.58 -23.95 15.48
CA TYR A 172 -7.35 -23.99 16.24
C TYR A 172 -7.60 -25.03 17.33
N LYS A 173 -7.12 -26.26 17.09
CA LYS A 173 -7.16 -27.42 17.99
C LYS A 173 -6.26 -27.25 19.23
N HIS A 174 -6.03 -26.00 19.64
CA HIS A 174 -5.09 -25.63 20.67
C HIS A 174 -5.76 -24.60 21.59
N LYS A 175 -6.80 -25.03 22.31
CA LYS A 175 -7.33 -24.22 23.43
C LYS A 175 -6.34 -24.13 24.60
N ASP A 176 -5.36 -25.03 24.64
CA ASP A 176 -4.38 -25.14 25.74
C ASP A 176 -2.94 -24.80 25.31
N GLN A 177 -2.70 -24.32 24.08
CA GLN A 177 -1.37 -23.93 23.63
C GLN A 177 -1.36 -22.49 23.11
N ILE A 178 -0.69 -21.62 23.87
CA ILE A 178 -0.37 -20.25 23.47
C ILE A 178 0.88 -20.30 22.59
N TYR A 179 0.74 -20.00 21.29
CA TYR A 179 1.88 -19.77 20.41
C TYR A 179 2.30 -18.31 20.52
N LEU A 180 3.32 -18.05 21.35
CA LEU A 180 4.00 -16.76 21.37
C LEU A 180 4.88 -16.64 20.11
N HIS A 181 4.36 -15.96 19.09
CA HIS A 181 5.16 -15.55 17.94
C HIS A 181 6.03 -14.36 18.33
N TYR A 182 7.13 -14.61 19.06
CA TYR A 182 8.23 -13.64 19.15
C TYR A 182 8.90 -13.56 17.77
N THR A 183 8.72 -12.44 17.06
CA THR A 183 9.31 -12.17 15.73
C THR A 183 10.47 -11.17 15.82
N PHE A 184 11.17 -11.14 16.95
CA PHE A 184 12.46 -10.46 17.05
C PHE A 184 13.55 -11.44 16.58
N GLU A 185 14.02 -11.26 15.34
CA GLU A 185 15.05 -12.11 14.73
C GLU A 185 16.48 -11.63 15.04
N ASN A 186 16.66 -10.56 15.81
CA ASN A 186 17.98 -10.03 16.17
C ASN A 186 18.07 -9.74 17.68
N GLY A 187 19.29 -9.86 18.24
CA GLY A 187 19.61 -9.60 19.65
C GLY A 187 19.77 -10.87 20.51
N PRO A 188 20.09 -10.74 21.82
CA PRO A 188 20.28 -11.87 22.75
C PRO A 188 19.05 -12.79 22.87
N LEU A 189 17.90 -12.36 22.32
CA LEU A 189 16.63 -13.08 22.26
C LEU A 189 16.55 -14.12 21.12
N LEU A 190 17.54 -14.21 20.22
CA LEU A 190 17.62 -15.27 19.20
C LEU A 190 17.57 -16.68 19.81
N ASN A 191 18.19 -16.84 20.99
CA ASN A 191 18.19 -18.10 21.74
C ASN A 191 16.99 -18.25 22.68
N PHE A 192 16.17 -17.20 22.85
CA PHE A 192 15.07 -17.20 23.79
C PHE A 192 14.05 -18.28 23.47
N LYS A 193 13.71 -18.51 22.19
CA LYS A 193 12.78 -19.60 21.82
C LYS A 193 13.31 -20.97 22.26
N LYS A 194 14.62 -21.19 22.14
CA LYS A 194 15.28 -22.45 22.54
C LYS A 194 15.31 -22.58 24.07
N GLU A 195 15.74 -21.53 24.78
CA GLU A 195 15.80 -21.52 26.25
C GLU A 195 14.41 -21.58 26.90
N TYR A 196 13.45 -20.83 26.38
CA TYR A 196 12.05 -20.89 26.82
C TYR A 196 11.47 -22.28 26.62
N ARG A 197 11.67 -22.90 25.46
CA ARG A 197 11.23 -24.28 25.23
C ARG A 197 11.89 -25.26 26.19
N ARG A 198 13.21 -25.10 26.44
CA ARG A 198 13.95 -25.91 27.42
C ARG A 198 13.36 -25.77 28.83
N MET A 199 13.07 -24.55 29.27
CA MET A 199 12.43 -24.30 30.56
C MET A 199 11.01 -24.86 30.61
N TRP A 200 10.23 -24.67 29.54
CA TRP A 200 8.86 -25.16 29.46
C TRP A 200 8.80 -26.69 29.55
N GLU A 201 9.66 -27.38 28.82
CA GLU A 201 9.77 -28.84 28.87
C GLU A 201 10.20 -29.33 30.26
N LYS A 202 11.16 -28.65 30.89
CA LYS A 202 11.67 -28.99 32.22
C LYS A 202 10.61 -28.83 33.33
N PHE A 203 9.83 -27.75 33.31
CA PHE A 203 8.97 -27.39 34.44
C PHE A 203 7.49 -27.76 34.24
N TYR A 204 7.05 -27.94 33.00
CA TYR A 204 5.62 -28.09 32.71
C TYR A 204 5.27 -29.37 31.93
N VAL A 205 6.21 -29.97 31.17
CA VAL A 205 5.95 -31.19 30.40
C VAL A 205 6.42 -32.45 31.14
N TYR A 206 7.58 -32.37 31.80
CA TYR A 206 8.13 -33.45 32.63
C TYR A 206 8.34 -32.96 34.07
N PRO A 207 7.27 -32.67 34.83
CA PRO A 207 7.44 -32.31 36.24
C PRO A 207 8.08 -33.49 36.98
N SER A 208 9.19 -33.21 37.66
CA SER A 208 9.84 -34.14 38.59
C SER A 208 8.99 -34.34 39.84
#